data_AF-A0A961J583-F1
#
_entry.id   AF-A0A961J583-F1
#
_cell.length_a   1.000
_cell.length_b   1.000
_cell.length_c   1.000
_cell.angle_alpha   90.00
_cell.angle_beta   90.00
_cell.angle_gamma   90.00
#
_symmetry.space_group_name_H-M   'P 1'
#
loop_
_entity.id
_entity.type
_entity.pdbx_description
1 polymer ?
#
loop_
_entity_poly.entity_id
_entity_poly.type
_entity_poly.pdbx_seq_one_letter_code
_entity_poly.pdbx_strand_id
1 'polypeptide(L)'
;MPTQITVNGTVHTVDLPGEVPLLWVLRDALNLTGTKYGCGVAACGACTVQMDGEAVRSCQVALEDVTGEITTIEGLGTPDALAVLQQAWVDHQVAQCGYCQSGQIMQAAALL
;
A
#
# COMPACT_ATOMS: atom_id res chain seq x y z
N MET A 1 19.61 5.80 11.14
CA MET A 1 20.45 5.70 9.92
C MET A 1 19.48 5.49 8.77
N PRO A 2 19.75 6.05 7.58
CA PRO A 2 18.85 5.88 6.45
C PRO A 2 18.70 4.40 6.07
N THR A 3 17.45 3.97 5.88
CA THR A 3 17.08 2.60 5.51
C THR A 3 16.71 2.57 4.03
N GLN A 4 17.14 1.55 3.30
CA GLN A 4 16.71 1.32 1.92
C GLN A 4 15.53 0.35 1.89
N ILE A 5 14.46 0.72 1.20
CA ILE A 5 13.30 -0.12 0.94
C ILE A 5 12.98 -0.11 -0.55
N THR A 6 12.44 -1.20 -1.07
CA THR A 6 11.95 -1.27 -2.45
C THR A 6 10.43 -1.08 -2.44
N VAL A 7 9.93 -0.11 -3.20
CA VAL A 7 8.50 0.15 -3.33
C VAL A 7 8.15 0.21 -4.82
N ASN A 8 7.22 -0.63 -5.27
CA ASN A 8 6.79 -0.71 -6.67
C ASN A 8 7.99 -0.82 -7.65
N GLY A 9 8.93 -1.74 -7.37
CA GLY A 9 10.15 -1.95 -8.14
C GLY A 9 11.22 -0.86 -8.05
N THR A 10 10.99 0.21 -7.28
CA THR A 10 11.93 1.34 -7.14
C THR A 10 12.58 1.34 -5.76
N VAL A 11 13.89 1.48 -5.70
CA VAL A 11 14.64 1.59 -4.43
C VAL A 11 14.53 3.02 -3.89
N HIS A 12 14.12 3.15 -2.63
CA HIS A 12 14.00 4.40 -1.90
C HIS A 12 14.91 4.39 -0.66
N THR A 13 15.64 5.49 -0.48
CA THR A 13 16.37 5.75 0.78
C THR A 13 15.50 6.60 1.69
N VAL A 14 15.15 6.07 2.86
CA VAL A 14 14.28 6.72 3.84
C VAL A 14 15.08 7.06 5.09
N ASP A 15 15.12 8.34 5.46
CA ASP A 15 15.77 8.82 6.68
C ASP A 15 14.72 9.17 7.75
N LEU A 16 14.13 8.12 8.33
CA LEU A 16 13.15 8.20 9.40
C LEU A 16 13.49 7.19 10.51
N PRO A 17 13.01 7.39 11.74
CA PRO A 17 13.13 6.38 12.80
C PRO A 17 12.52 5.03 12.40
N GLY A 18 13.11 3.92 12.87
CA GLY A 18 12.72 2.55 12.49
C GLY A 18 11.31 2.19 12.92
N GLU A 19 10.86 2.75 14.04
CA GLU A 19 9.53 2.55 14.61
C GLU A 19 8.41 3.26 13.84
N VAL A 20 8.75 4.14 12.87
CA VAL A 20 7.73 4.84 12.08
C VAL A 20 6.95 3.81 11.27
N PRO A 21 5.60 3.79 11.39
CA PRO A 21 4.77 2.90 10.59
C PRO A 21 4.99 3.10 9.10
N LEU A 22 5.09 1.99 8.35
CA LEU A 22 5.23 1.97 6.89
C LEU A 22 4.17 2.83 6.19
N LEU A 23 2.96 2.92 6.76
CA LEU A 23 1.90 3.81 6.25
C LEU A 23 2.37 5.26 6.10
N TRP A 24 3.09 5.80 7.08
CA TRP A 24 3.56 7.19 7.05
C TRP A 24 4.79 7.35 6.16
N VAL A 25 5.64 6.32 6.08
CA VAL A 25 6.73 6.29 5.12
C VAL A 25 6.20 6.42 3.69
N LEU A 26 5.23 5.59 3.32
CA LEU A 26 4.64 5.61 1.98
C LEU A 26 3.97 6.95 1.66
N ARG A 27 3.16 7.46 2.59
CA ARG A 27 2.33 8.64 2.34
C ARG A 27 3.09 9.95 2.44
N ASP A 28 3.90 10.12 3.48
CA ASP A 28 4.44 11.43 3.84
C ASP A 28 5.88 11.58 3.35
N ALA A 29 6.69 10.50 3.39
CA ALA A 29 8.07 10.54 2.90
C ALA A 29 8.16 10.27 1.39
N LEU A 30 7.37 9.34 0.87
CA LEU A 30 7.41 8.93 -0.55
C LEU A 30 6.28 9.52 -1.40
N ASN A 31 5.32 10.22 -0.79
CA ASN A 31 4.16 10.81 -1.46
C ASN A 31 3.28 9.81 -2.26
N LEU A 32 3.32 8.53 -1.87
CA LEU A 32 2.45 7.46 -2.38
C LEU A 32 1.16 7.41 -1.56
N THR A 33 0.26 8.35 -1.87
CA THR A 33 -0.92 8.64 -1.05
C THR A 33 -2.11 7.71 -1.30
N GLY A 34 -1.99 6.75 -2.23
CA GLY A 34 -3.01 5.76 -2.57
C GLY A 34 -3.36 4.86 -1.39
N THR A 35 -2.38 4.48 -0.57
CA THR A 35 -2.58 3.77 0.70
C THR A 35 -3.22 4.72 1.74
N LYS A 36 -4.31 4.29 2.41
CA LYS A 36 -5.13 5.18 3.25
C LYS A 36 -5.02 4.88 4.74
N TYR A 37 -5.06 5.94 5.55
CA TYR A 37 -5.23 5.84 7.00
C TYR A 37 -6.72 5.78 7.36
N GLY A 38 -7.18 4.68 7.96
CA GLY A 38 -8.57 4.56 8.43
C GLY A 38 -8.72 4.53 9.95
N CYS A 39 -7.93 3.70 10.65
CA CYS A 39 -8.09 3.49 12.09
C CYS A 39 -6.78 3.40 12.89
N GLY A 40 -5.63 3.17 12.25
CA GLY A 40 -4.34 3.01 12.93
C GLY A 40 -4.16 1.69 13.73
N VAL A 41 -5.20 0.87 13.88
CA VAL A 41 -5.22 -0.33 14.75
C VAL A 41 -5.54 -1.62 13.99
N ALA A 42 -5.19 -1.68 12.70
CA ALA A 42 -5.40 -2.83 11.80
C ALA A 42 -6.85 -3.31 11.58
N ALA A 43 -7.87 -2.69 12.19
CA ALA A 43 -9.26 -3.14 12.11
C ALA A 43 -9.91 -2.92 10.72
N CYS A 44 -9.60 -1.82 10.04
CA CYS A 44 -10.35 -1.39 8.84
C CYS A 44 -9.81 -1.93 7.50
N GLY A 45 -8.54 -2.33 7.43
CA GLY A 45 -7.89 -2.74 6.18
C GLY A 45 -7.70 -1.65 5.10
N ALA A 46 -8.01 -0.38 5.35
CA ALA A 46 -7.80 0.70 4.35
C ALA A 46 -6.31 0.93 4.00
N CYS A 47 -5.41 0.49 4.88
CA CYS A 47 -3.96 0.65 4.77
C CYS A 47 -3.25 -0.60 4.19
N THR A 48 -3.98 -1.54 3.58
CA THR A 48 -3.37 -2.74 3.02
C THR A 48 -2.39 -2.40 1.92
N VAL A 49 -1.21 -2.99 2.02
CA VAL A 49 -0.20 -3.09 0.96
C VAL A 49 0.25 -4.55 0.91
N GLN A 50 1.08 -4.91 -0.07
CA GLN A 50 1.71 -6.22 -0.11
C GLN A 50 3.19 -6.10 0.22
N MET A 51 3.72 -7.05 0.99
CA MET A 51 5.15 -7.26 1.21
C MET A 51 5.50 -8.63 0.64
N ASP A 52 6.31 -8.68 -0.42
CA ASP A 52 6.60 -9.90 -1.20
C ASP A 52 5.32 -10.68 -1.62
N GLY A 53 4.28 -9.94 -2.01
CA GLY A 53 2.97 -10.49 -2.39
C GLY A 53 2.00 -10.75 -1.24
N GLU A 54 2.48 -10.80 0.02
CA GLU A 54 1.61 -11.03 1.17
C GLU A 54 0.92 -9.74 1.64
N ALA A 55 -0.41 -9.79 1.82
CA ALA A 55 -1.17 -8.64 2.31
C ALA A 55 -0.85 -8.33 3.78
N VAL A 56 -0.35 -7.11 4.04
CA VAL A 56 -0.02 -6.61 5.38
C VAL A 56 -0.74 -5.29 5.68
N ARG A 57 -0.93 -5.01 6.98
CA ARG A 57 -1.49 -3.73 7.44
C ARG A 57 -0.35 -2.74 7.68
N SER A 58 -0.08 -1.86 6.72
CA SER A 58 1.05 -0.90 6.79
C SER A 58 1.02 0.02 8.01
N CYS A 59 -0.13 0.19 8.67
CA CYS A 59 -0.21 0.95 9.92
C CYS A 59 0.34 0.21 11.15
N GLN A 60 0.70 -1.08 11.03
CA GLN A 60 1.26 -1.91 12.11
C GLN A 60 2.64 -2.50 11.75
N VAL A 61 3.14 -2.23 10.54
CA VAL A 61 4.49 -2.63 10.13
C VAL A 61 5.41 -1.46 10.40
N ALA A 62 6.41 -1.62 11.26
CA ALA A 62 7.44 -0.61 11.45
C ALA A 62 8.37 -0.58 10.23
N LEU A 63 8.97 0.58 9.93
CA LEU A 63 9.95 0.71 8.84
C LEU A 63 11.11 -0.28 9.00
N GLU A 64 11.56 -0.52 10.23
CA GLU A 64 12.63 -1.48 10.52
C GLU A 64 12.25 -2.95 10.29
N ASP A 65 10.95 -3.26 10.25
CA ASP A 65 10.43 -4.61 10.01
C ASP A 65 10.18 -4.89 8.51
N VAL A 66 10.44 -3.92 7.63
CA VAL A 66 10.28 -4.08 6.17
C VAL A 66 11.43 -4.94 5.64
N THR A 67 11.11 -6.18 5.27
CA THR A 67 12.09 -7.18 4.83
C THR A 67 12.03 -7.52 3.34
N GLY A 68 10.96 -7.09 2.66
CA GLY A 68 10.67 -7.42 1.27
C GLY A 68 10.28 -6.22 0.40
N GLU A 69 9.92 -6.49 -0.85
CA GLU A 69 9.37 -5.47 -1.75
C GLU A 69 7.96 -5.09 -1.35
N ILE A 70 7.71 -3.78 -1.24
CA ILE A 70 6.38 -3.24 -0.97
C ILE A 70 5.68 -2.92 -2.29
N THR A 71 4.50 -3.53 -2.50
CA THR A 71 3.60 -3.14 -3.59
C THR A 71 2.40 -2.38 -3.04
N THR A 72 2.14 -1.19 -3.59
CA THR A 72 0.98 -0.35 -3.25
C THR A 72 -0.05 -0.36 -4.38
N ILE A 73 -1.18 0.33 -4.18
CA ILE A 73 -2.23 0.44 -5.20
C ILE A 73 -1.72 1.09 -6.50
N GLU A 74 -0.78 2.03 -6.39
CA GLU A 74 -0.10 2.66 -7.52
C GLU A 74 0.80 1.69 -8.30
N GLY A 75 1.31 0.64 -7.64
CA GLY A 75 2.13 -0.40 -8.25
C GLY A 75 1.33 -1.43 -9.04
N LEU A 76 0.04 -1.60 -8.74
CA LEU A 76 -0.83 -2.51 -9.49
C LEU A 76 -1.19 -1.96 -10.87
N GLY A 77 -1.49 -0.67 -10.96
CA GLY A 77 -1.88 -0.02 -12.20
C GLY A 77 -2.25 1.44 -12.00
N THR A 78 -2.33 2.18 -13.10
CA THR A 78 -2.58 3.63 -13.15
C THR A 78 -3.88 3.94 -13.89
N PRO A 79 -4.44 5.17 -13.80
CA PRO A 79 -5.64 5.52 -14.55
C PRO A 79 -5.52 5.33 -16.08
N ASP A 80 -4.30 5.43 -16.63
CA ASP A 80 -4.04 5.23 -18.06
C ASP A 80 -3.80 3.76 -18.43
N ALA A 81 -3.51 2.91 -17.44
CA ALA A 81 -3.20 1.49 -17.60
C ALA A 81 -3.65 0.72 -16.36
N LEU A 82 -4.96 0.46 -16.26
CA LEU A 82 -5.54 -0.27 -15.15
C LEU A 82 -5.12 -1.74 -15.17
N ALA A 83 -4.83 -2.28 -13.99
CA ALA A 83 -4.76 -3.73 -13.80
C ALA A 83 -6.12 -4.37 -14.10
N VAL A 84 -6.12 -5.64 -14.50
CA VAL A 84 -7.37 -6.41 -14.73
C VAL A 84 -8.32 -6.33 -13.54
N LEU A 85 -7.78 -6.40 -12.32
CA LEU A 85 -8.57 -6.28 -11.08
C LEU A 85 -9.16 -4.88 -10.89
N GLN A 86 -8.40 -3.81 -11.19
CA GLN A 86 -8.89 -2.44 -11.09
C GLN A 86 -9.98 -2.16 -12.14
N GLN A 87 -9.82 -2.69 -13.36
CA GLN A 87 -10.82 -2.60 -14.42
C GLN A 87 -12.13 -3.29 -13.99
N ALA A 88 -12.05 -4.49 -13.40
CA ALA A 88 -13.23 -5.17 -12.87
C ALA A 88 -13.94 -4.34 -11.78
N TRP A 89 -13.19 -3.63 -10.93
CA TRP A 89 -13.74 -2.71 -9.93
C TRP A 89 -14.56 -1.57 -10.57
N VAL A 90 -14.10 -1.06 -11.70
CA VAL A 90 -14.78 -0.03 -12.49
C VAL A 90 -16.01 -0.62 -13.18
N ASP A 91 -15.87 -1.73 -13.89
CA ASP A 91 -16.95 -2.35 -14.67
C ASP A 91 -18.14 -2.74 -13.78
N HIS A 92 -17.87 -3.15 -12.54
CA HIS A 92 -18.88 -3.53 -11.56
C HIS A 92 -19.29 -2.40 -10.60
N GLN A 93 -18.80 -1.17 -10.81
CA GLN A 93 -19.15 0.00 -9.99
C GLN A 93 -19.01 -0.25 -8.48
N VAL A 94 -17.92 -0.92 -8.09
CA VAL A 94 -17.71 -1.35 -6.68
C VAL A 94 -17.49 -0.15 -5.76
N ALA A 95 -16.82 0.89 -6.26
CA ALA A 95 -16.47 2.07 -5.50
C ALA A 95 -17.64 3.06 -5.37
N GLN A 96 -17.82 3.60 -4.16
CA GLN A 96 -18.67 4.78 -3.91
C GLN A 96 -17.79 5.98 -3.52
N CYS A 97 -17.52 6.18 -2.22
CA CYS A 97 -16.65 7.26 -1.75
C CYS A 97 -15.16 7.06 -2.08
N GLY A 98 -14.78 5.85 -2.50
CA GLY A 98 -13.41 5.51 -2.91
C GLY A 98 -12.42 5.24 -1.78
N TYR A 99 -12.67 5.66 -0.54
CA TYR A 99 -11.64 5.66 0.51
C TYR A 99 -11.10 4.28 0.89
N CYS A 100 -11.97 3.27 1.01
CA CYS A 100 -11.55 1.91 1.36
C CYS A 100 -11.01 1.10 0.17
N GLN A 101 -11.14 1.61 -1.06
CA GLN A 101 -11.00 0.82 -2.26
C GLN A 101 -9.55 0.37 -2.50
N SER A 102 -8.56 1.22 -2.22
CA SER A 102 -7.15 0.83 -2.29
C SER A 102 -6.88 -0.43 -1.44
N GLY A 103 -7.34 -0.42 -0.18
CA GLY A 103 -7.13 -1.54 0.73
C GLY A 103 -7.85 -2.81 0.30
N GLN A 104 -9.07 -2.70 -0.25
CA GLN A 104 -9.82 -3.85 -0.76
C GLN A 104 -9.18 -4.45 -2.03
N ILE A 105 -8.73 -3.61 -2.96
CA ILE A 105 -8.05 -4.06 -4.19
C ILE A 105 -6.74 -4.75 -3.84
N MET A 106 -5.91 -4.16 -2.96
CA MET A 106 -4.65 -4.79 -2.54
C MET A 106 -4.87 -6.14 -1.84
N GLN A 107 -5.92 -6.26 -1.04
CA GLN A 107 -6.27 -7.52 -0.38
C GLN A 107 -6.72 -8.58 -1.38
N ALA A 108 -7.53 -8.20 -2.38
CA ALA A 108 -7.98 -9.10 -3.43
C ALA A 108 -6.82 -9.52 -4.35
N ALA A 109 -5.91 -8.60 -4.67
CA ALA A 109 -4.71 -8.90 -5.46
C ALA A 109 -3.78 -9.89 -4.75
N ALA A 110 -3.70 -9.88 -3.42
CA ALA A 110 -2.87 -10.83 -2.67
C ALA A 110 -3.48 -12.25 -2.60
N LEU A 111 -4.76 -12.40 -2.95
CA LEU A 111 -5.45 -13.68 -2.99
C LEU A 111 -5.29 -14.39 -4.35
N LEU A 112 -5.02 -13.63 -5.42
CA LEU A 112 -4.97 -14.10 -6.81
C LEU A 112 -3.54 -14.45 -7.23
#